data_AF-A0A8H7RGK9-F1
#
_entry.id   AF-A0A8H7RGK9-F1
#
_cell.length_a   1.000
_cell.length_b   1.000
_cell.length_c   1.000
_cell.angle_alpha   90.00
_cell.angle_beta   90.00
_cell.angle_gamma   90.00
#
_symmetry.space_group_name_H-M   'P 1'
#
loop_
_entity.id
_entity.type
_entity.pdbx_description
1 polymer ?
#
loop_
_entity_poly.entity_id
_entity_poly.type
_entity_poly.pdbx_seq_one_letter_code
_entity_poly.pdbx_strand_id
1 'polypeptide(L)'
;MNKEKKDLLFRLTNGHKPGSDLMSRLVLLKSEIINLVVSTVIGNSAVGKYRAVPTDWPNRMKSDVVYEPISCRDRELPPILLEIQHTVDMAFYLRVNEYCLQMIKQKHVPPIVVAIGINNTVSAVLDMAVKGDEKIPFAIALPCPGWARSFSLINAGTINPHLDTQPLAPLVAIAHFFIEQKTSLISMTRRDDPTIQKLFFYAKEIFGTDIQKYENVVETFNQSCTQMKQQLSKAQQTLVEDVMDINQRKRTAQVLDDGLLFINEISKKHRLNTHQTVASSSSSSKSKQAATTNTDVLPVIERKNLNWTFVNSWRSHFGDEMDWQKLYNVGKDIGLFETYSSAKAVKSSYFRAKSQSN
;
A
#
# COMPACT_ATOMS: atom_id res chain seq x y z
N MET A 1 12.35 -25.15 5.75
CA MET A 1 12.65 -23.77 6.20
C MET A 1 11.68 -23.40 7.32
N ASN A 2 12.17 -23.09 8.52
CA ASN A 2 11.34 -22.90 9.73
C ASN A 2 10.36 -21.72 9.57
N LYS A 3 9.17 -21.78 10.19
CA LYS A 3 8.11 -20.76 10.10
C LYS A 3 8.62 -19.35 10.49
N GLU A 4 9.41 -19.26 11.55
CA GLU A 4 10.10 -18.03 11.99
C GLU A 4 10.99 -17.40 10.91
N LYS A 5 11.76 -18.22 10.15
CA LYS A 5 12.60 -17.68 9.06
C LYS A 5 11.75 -17.11 7.94
N LYS A 6 10.60 -17.72 7.62
CA LYS A 6 9.65 -17.20 6.62
C LYS A 6 8.98 -15.89 7.08
N ASP A 7 8.81 -15.70 8.38
CA ASP A 7 8.21 -14.47 8.93
C ASP A 7 9.20 -13.29 8.86
N LEU A 8 10.49 -13.53 9.12
CA LEU A 8 11.55 -12.51 8.98
C LEU A 8 11.83 -12.11 7.53
N LEU A 9 11.60 -13.02 6.58
CA LEU A 9 11.79 -12.82 5.14
C LEU A 9 10.59 -12.17 4.45
N PHE A 10 9.46 -12.00 5.16
CA PHE A 10 8.28 -11.34 4.59
C PHE A 10 8.63 -9.91 4.16
N ARG A 11 8.19 -9.56 2.95
CA ARG A 11 8.43 -8.24 2.37
C ARG A 11 7.16 -7.69 1.76
N LEU A 12 6.83 -6.47 2.17
CA LEU A 12 5.76 -5.67 1.59
C LEU A 12 6.17 -5.20 0.18
N THR A 13 5.20 -5.13 -0.72
CA THR A 13 5.41 -4.46 -2.00
C THR A 13 5.51 -2.95 -1.78
N ASN A 14 6.13 -2.23 -2.73
CA ASN A 14 6.31 -0.78 -2.60
C ASN A 14 4.99 0.00 -2.48
N GLY A 15 3.88 -0.52 -3.03
CA GLY A 15 2.55 0.08 -2.88
C GLY A 15 1.98 -0.05 -1.45
N HIS A 16 2.49 -1.00 -0.67
CA HIS A 16 2.07 -1.28 0.70
C HIS A 16 3.20 -1.02 1.70
N LYS A 17 4.16 -0.15 1.39
CA LYS A 17 5.18 0.23 2.37
C LYS A 17 4.53 0.90 3.59
N PRO A 18 5.10 0.76 4.80
CA PRO A 18 4.64 1.52 5.95
C PRO A 18 4.55 3.02 5.64
N GLY A 19 3.48 3.66 6.10
CA GLY A 19 3.22 5.08 5.83
C GLY A 19 2.50 5.36 4.50
N SER A 20 2.18 4.34 3.69
CA SER A 20 1.19 4.53 2.61
C SER A 20 -0.23 4.62 3.19
N ASP A 21 -1.13 5.32 2.49
CA ASP A 21 -2.52 5.54 2.96
C ASP A 21 -3.21 4.24 3.37
N LEU A 22 -3.28 3.27 2.45
CA LEU A 22 -3.97 2.00 2.69
C LEU A 22 -3.31 1.18 3.81
N MET A 23 -1.97 1.10 3.83
CA MET A 23 -1.23 0.37 4.85
C MET A 23 -1.48 0.94 6.24
N SER A 24 -1.31 2.25 6.38
CA SER A 24 -1.41 2.95 7.66
C SER A 24 -2.80 2.80 8.23
N ARG A 25 -3.83 3.05 7.40
CA ARG A 25 -5.23 2.91 7.82
C ARG A 25 -5.54 1.49 8.27
N LEU A 26 -5.21 0.46 7.49
CA LEU A 26 -5.60 -0.91 7.83
C LEU A 26 -4.90 -1.47 9.08
N VAL A 27 -3.62 -1.15 9.29
CA VAL A 27 -2.89 -1.61 10.49
C VAL A 27 -3.41 -0.91 11.76
N LEU A 28 -3.73 0.38 11.67
CA LEU A 28 -4.25 1.16 12.80
C LEU A 28 -5.67 0.74 13.23
N LEU A 29 -6.42 0.04 12.38
CA LEU A 29 -7.73 -0.52 12.74
C LEU A 29 -7.66 -1.77 13.63
N LYS A 30 -6.47 -2.35 13.84
CA LYS A 30 -6.32 -3.54 14.69
C LYS A 30 -6.52 -3.16 16.16
N SER A 31 -7.40 -3.87 16.87
CA SER A 31 -7.83 -3.55 18.24
C SER A 31 -6.67 -3.39 19.22
N GLU A 32 -5.63 -4.19 19.09
CA GLU A 32 -4.43 -4.07 19.92
C GLU A 32 -3.68 -2.76 19.66
N ILE A 33 -3.59 -2.33 18.40
CA ILE A 33 -2.96 -1.04 18.04
C ILE A 33 -3.81 0.13 18.54
N ILE A 34 -5.14 0.05 18.43
CA ILE A 34 -6.05 1.03 19.03
C ILE A 34 -5.76 1.19 20.53
N ASN A 35 -5.66 0.07 21.25
CA ASN A 35 -5.39 0.08 22.68
C ASN A 35 -4.02 0.68 23.04
N LEU A 36 -2.97 0.44 22.23
CA LEU A 36 -1.65 1.06 22.42
C LEU A 36 -1.72 2.58 22.27
N VAL A 37 -2.41 3.07 21.25
CA VAL A 37 -2.59 4.52 21.03
C VAL A 37 -3.41 5.12 22.18
N VAL A 38 -4.55 4.51 22.53
CA VAL A 38 -5.45 5.01 23.59
C VAL A 38 -4.75 5.03 24.96
N SER A 39 -4.03 3.98 25.31
CA SER A 39 -3.24 3.91 26.55
C SER A 39 -2.25 5.08 26.65
N THR A 40 -1.60 5.42 25.53
CA THR A 40 -0.62 6.50 25.47
C THR A 40 -1.27 7.89 25.52
N VAL A 41 -2.36 8.09 24.77
CA VAL A 41 -2.98 9.40 24.58
C VAL A 41 -3.92 9.79 25.72
N ILE A 42 -4.69 8.82 26.23
CA ILE A 42 -5.71 9.05 27.27
C ILE A 42 -5.23 8.52 28.63
N GLY A 43 -4.64 7.32 28.63
CA GLY A 43 -4.22 6.60 29.82
C GLY A 43 -4.76 5.17 29.87
N ASN A 44 -4.15 4.35 30.72
CA ASN A 44 -4.46 2.92 30.85
C ASN A 44 -5.92 2.62 31.24
N SER A 45 -6.60 3.53 31.93
CA SER A 45 -8.02 3.37 32.32
C SER A 45 -9.00 3.43 31.15
N ALA A 46 -8.55 3.85 29.96
CA ALA A 46 -9.33 3.95 28.74
C ALA A 46 -9.14 2.77 27.77
N VAL A 47 -8.21 1.85 28.06
CA VAL A 47 -7.95 0.67 27.23
C VAL A 47 -9.22 -0.19 27.11
N GLY A 48 -9.51 -0.66 25.89
CA GLY A 48 -10.71 -1.43 25.59
C GLY A 48 -12.01 -0.63 25.54
N LYS A 49 -11.97 0.69 25.77
CA LYS A 49 -13.16 1.57 25.72
C LYS A 49 -13.34 2.28 24.39
N TYR A 50 -12.43 2.10 23.44
CA TYR A 50 -12.45 2.80 22.15
C TYR A 50 -12.60 1.82 20.99
N ARG A 51 -13.22 2.29 19.90
CA ARG A 51 -13.27 1.60 18.61
C ARG A 51 -12.97 2.57 17.48
N ALA A 52 -12.51 2.03 16.36
CA ALA A 52 -12.45 2.80 15.12
C ALA A 52 -13.85 3.05 14.55
N VAL A 53 -14.03 4.23 13.94
CA VAL A 53 -15.30 4.66 13.32
C VAL A 53 -15.05 5.14 11.88
N PRO A 54 -16.11 5.26 11.05
CA PRO A 54 -15.97 5.80 9.69
C PRO A 54 -15.36 7.20 9.69
N THR A 55 -14.52 7.46 8.68
CA THR A 55 -13.73 8.69 8.56
C THR A 55 -14.18 9.61 7.42
N ASP A 56 -15.31 9.28 6.80
CA ASP A 56 -15.92 10.06 5.73
C ASP A 56 -16.79 11.19 6.33
N TRP A 57 -16.43 12.43 6.03
CA TRP A 57 -17.11 13.62 6.56
C TRP A 57 -18.19 14.14 5.59
N PRO A 58 -19.21 14.86 6.09
CA PRO A 58 -20.29 15.40 5.23
C PRO A 58 -19.81 16.34 4.11
N ASN A 59 -18.67 17.01 4.32
CA ASN A 59 -18.02 17.87 3.33
C ASN A 59 -17.20 17.07 2.28
N ARG A 60 -17.38 15.74 2.22
CA ARG A 60 -16.69 14.80 1.33
C ARG A 60 -15.19 14.66 1.58
N MET A 61 -14.69 15.25 2.67
CA MET A 61 -13.32 15.01 3.07
C MET A 61 -13.22 13.69 3.84
N LYS A 62 -12.01 13.15 3.91
CA LYS A 62 -11.75 11.86 4.54
C LYS A 62 -10.52 11.96 5.42
N SER A 63 -10.68 11.67 6.70
CA SER A 63 -9.55 11.48 7.62
C SER A 63 -9.00 10.06 7.54
N ASP A 64 -7.81 9.86 8.07
CA ASP A 64 -7.18 8.53 8.05
C ASP A 64 -7.87 7.58 9.02
N VAL A 65 -7.83 7.91 10.31
CA VAL A 65 -8.35 7.07 11.40
C VAL A 65 -8.95 7.92 12.52
N VAL A 66 -10.15 7.54 12.98
CA VAL A 66 -10.81 8.13 14.14
C VAL A 66 -11.18 7.04 15.13
N TYR A 67 -10.85 7.25 16.40
CA TYR A 67 -11.29 6.41 17.51
C TYR A 67 -12.33 7.13 18.35
N GLU A 68 -13.43 6.45 18.68
CA GLU A 68 -14.48 6.96 19.55
C GLU A 68 -14.71 6.03 20.75
N PRO A 69 -15.11 6.57 21.91
CA PRO A 69 -15.58 5.77 23.03
C PRO A 69 -16.76 4.88 22.61
N ILE A 70 -16.75 3.62 23.04
CA ILE A 70 -17.77 2.62 22.70
C ILE A 70 -19.06 2.90 23.47
N SER A 71 -18.93 3.26 24.75
CA SER A 71 -20.04 3.44 25.66
C SER A 71 -20.52 4.89 25.69
N CYS A 72 -21.83 5.07 25.60
CA CYS A 72 -22.48 6.37 25.83
C CYS A 72 -22.38 6.86 27.28
N ARG A 73 -21.83 6.06 28.21
CA ARG A 73 -21.53 6.44 29.59
C ARG A 73 -20.15 7.09 29.74
N ASP A 74 -19.25 6.88 28.78
CA ASP A 74 -17.92 7.49 28.76
C ASP A 74 -17.93 8.87 28.06
N ARG A 75 -19.00 9.67 28.24
CA ARG A 75 -19.21 10.93 27.49
C ARG A 75 -18.11 11.97 27.67
N GLU A 76 -17.33 11.86 28.73
CA GLU A 76 -16.21 12.76 29.02
C GLU A 76 -14.96 12.44 28.20
N LEU A 77 -14.85 11.18 27.72
CA LEU A 77 -13.72 10.73 26.92
C LEU A 77 -13.78 11.35 25.51
N PRO A 78 -12.73 12.07 25.07
CA PRO A 78 -12.72 12.69 23.76
C PRO A 78 -12.51 11.64 22.67
N PRO A 79 -13.03 11.88 21.45
CA PRO A 79 -12.59 11.14 20.29
C PRO A 79 -11.11 11.44 19.97
N ILE A 80 -10.44 10.50 19.34
CA ILE A 80 -9.04 10.63 18.92
C ILE A 80 -8.99 10.63 17.39
N LEU A 81 -8.42 11.68 16.81
CA LEU A 81 -8.13 11.76 15.38
C LEU A 81 -6.65 11.46 15.17
N LEU A 82 -6.34 10.45 14.36
CA LEU A 82 -4.98 10.02 14.04
C LEU A 82 -4.73 10.18 12.55
N GLU A 83 -3.74 10.99 12.19
CA GLU A 83 -3.39 11.35 10.80
C GLU A 83 -1.94 10.98 10.48
N ILE A 84 -1.73 10.27 9.39
CA ILE A 84 -0.41 9.81 8.93
C ILE A 84 -0.11 10.55 7.63
N GLN A 85 0.75 11.55 7.72
CA GLN A 85 0.94 12.51 6.65
C GLN A 85 2.38 12.47 6.13
N HIS A 86 2.53 12.40 4.80
CA HIS A 86 3.85 12.41 4.18
C HIS A 86 4.59 13.74 4.42
N THR A 87 3.93 14.85 4.10
CA THR A 87 4.45 16.21 4.30
C THR A 87 3.47 16.99 5.16
N VAL A 88 3.95 17.44 6.31
CA VAL A 88 3.18 18.24 7.27
C VAL A 88 3.42 19.72 6.96
N ASP A 89 2.45 20.35 6.32
CA ASP A 89 2.45 21.75 5.91
C ASP A 89 1.20 22.49 6.45
N MET A 90 1.07 23.77 6.10
CA MET A 90 -0.08 24.57 6.51
C MET A 90 -1.40 24.08 5.90
N ALA A 91 -1.37 23.49 4.70
CA ALA A 91 -2.57 22.94 4.09
C ALA A 91 -3.08 21.73 4.88
N PHE A 92 -2.18 20.84 5.31
CA PHE A 92 -2.48 19.75 6.23
C PHE A 92 -3.05 20.27 7.56
N TYR A 93 -2.40 21.26 8.18
CA TYR A 93 -2.85 21.83 9.45
C TYR A 93 -4.30 22.37 9.35
N LEU A 94 -4.61 23.14 8.30
CA LEU A 94 -5.96 23.65 8.06
C LEU A 94 -6.96 22.53 7.76
N ARG A 95 -6.53 21.48 7.06
CA ARG A 95 -7.35 20.30 6.76
C ARG A 95 -7.76 19.56 8.04
N VAL A 96 -6.83 19.37 8.96
CA VAL A 96 -7.08 18.76 10.27
C VAL A 96 -8.06 19.59 11.11
N ASN A 97 -7.92 20.92 11.09
CA ASN A 97 -8.88 21.81 11.74
C ASN A 97 -10.31 21.56 11.22
N GLU A 98 -10.49 21.51 9.89
CA GLU A 98 -11.79 21.23 9.28
C GLU A 98 -12.35 19.87 9.73
N TYR A 99 -11.53 18.81 9.82
CA TYR A 99 -11.95 17.51 10.35
C TYR A 99 -12.50 17.63 11.78
N CYS A 100 -11.76 18.35 12.64
CA CYS A 100 -12.16 18.52 14.02
C CYS A 100 -13.47 19.32 14.15
N LEU A 101 -13.66 20.34 13.32
CA LEU A 101 -14.93 21.08 13.27
C LEU A 101 -16.10 20.20 12.84
N GLN A 102 -15.91 19.29 11.89
CA GLN A 102 -16.94 18.30 11.52
C GLN A 102 -17.26 17.35 12.67
N MET A 103 -16.23 16.88 13.40
CA MET A 103 -16.41 16.04 14.59
C MET A 103 -17.18 16.77 15.69
N ILE A 104 -16.85 18.03 15.98
CA ILE A 104 -17.55 18.85 16.97
C ILE A 104 -19.01 19.04 16.59
N LYS A 105 -19.32 19.30 15.31
CA LYS A 105 -20.70 19.43 14.83
C LYS A 105 -21.51 18.15 15.06
N GLN A 106 -20.90 16.98 14.91
CA GLN A 106 -21.59 15.70 15.05
C GLN A 106 -21.68 15.19 16.50
N LYS A 107 -20.65 15.47 17.31
CA LYS A 107 -20.45 14.83 18.62
C LYS A 107 -20.44 15.79 19.79
N HIS A 108 -20.40 17.09 19.53
CA HIS A 108 -20.32 18.16 20.53
C HIS A 108 -19.11 18.07 21.47
N VAL A 109 -18.08 17.30 21.09
CA VAL A 109 -16.85 17.13 21.87
C VAL A 109 -15.65 17.35 20.94
N PRO A 110 -14.72 18.27 21.29
CA PRO A 110 -13.49 18.45 20.54
C PRO A 110 -12.60 17.20 20.65
N PRO A 111 -11.96 16.75 19.55
CA PRO A 111 -11.07 15.59 19.57
C PRO A 111 -9.71 15.90 20.19
N ILE A 112 -8.97 14.85 20.52
CA ILE A 112 -7.51 14.90 20.63
C ILE A 112 -6.93 14.50 19.28
N VAL A 113 -6.00 15.31 18.75
CA VAL A 113 -5.36 15.05 17.46
C VAL A 113 -3.94 14.55 17.68
N VAL A 114 -3.59 13.46 17.02
CA VAL A 114 -2.22 12.96 16.90
C VAL A 114 -1.87 12.87 15.42
N ALA A 115 -0.84 13.58 14.98
CA ALA A 115 -0.33 13.49 13.61
C ALA A 115 1.07 12.88 13.60
N ILE A 116 1.31 11.99 12.65
CA ILE A 116 2.63 11.39 12.39
C ILE A 116 3.11 11.91 11.03
N GLY A 117 4.09 12.80 11.05
CA GLY A 117 4.79 13.31 9.87
C GLY A 117 5.89 12.34 9.43
N ILE A 118 5.74 11.72 8.26
CA ILE A 118 6.63 10.66 7.79
C ILE A 118 7.93 11.20 7.19
N ASN A 119 7.85 12.20 6.31
CA ASN A 119 9.01 12.65 5.54
C ASN A 119 9.47 14.04 5.95
N ASN A 120 8.62 15.06 5.81
CA ASN A 120 9.01 16.43 6.08
C ASN A 120 7.94 17.18 6.88
N THR A 121 8.40 18.06 7.77
CA THR A 121 7.55 19.07 8.42
C THR A 121 8.07 20.44 8.00
N VAL A 122 7.21 21.25 7.37
CA VAL A 122 7.59 22.56 6.86
C VAL A 122 7.85 23.52 8.04
N SER A 123 8.85 24.39 7.91
CA SER A 123 9.27 25.33 8.97
C SER A 123 8.12 26.16 9.50
N ALA A 124 7.23 26.68 8.64
CA ALA A 124 6.06 27.45 9.07
C ALA A 124 5.16 26.72 10.09
N VAL A 125 5.09 25.38 10.04
CA VAL A 125 4.38 24.58 11.05
C VAL A 125 5.20 24.42 12.32
N LEU A 126 6.51 24.18 12.18
CA LEU A 126 7.44 24.06 13.31
C LEU A 126 7.59 25.37 14.10
N ASP A 127 7.56 26.52 13.42
CA ASP A 127 7.69 27.85 14.01
C ASP A 127 6.52 28.17 14.95
N MET A 128 5.36 27.54 14.72
CA MET A 128 4.19 27.64 15.60
C MET A 128 4.20 26.60 16.73
N ALA A 129 5.05 25.58 16.63
CA ALA A 129 5.03 24.46 17.56
C ALA A 129 5.64 24.87 18.90
N VAL A 130 5.08 24.33 19.98
CA VAL A 130 5.60 24.46 21.33
C VAL A 130 5.95 23.09 21.90
N LYS A 131 6.58 23.07 23.07
CA LYS A 131 6.88 21.82 23.77
C LYS A 131 5.57 21.03 24.00
N GLY A 132 5.62 19.72 23.72
CA GLY A 132 4.47 18.83 23.88
C GLY A 132 4.02 18.64 25.33
N ASP A 133 2.86 18.01 25.49
CA ASP A 133 2.30 17.56 26.77
C ASP A 133 3.23 16.51 27.42
N GLU A 134 3.35 16.53 28.74
CA GLU A 134 4.07 15.53 29.53
C GLU A 134 3.57 14.09 29.25
N LYS A 135 2.29 13.94 28.87
CA LYS A 135 1.71 12.64 28.51
C LYS A 135 2.30 12.04 27.23
N ILE A 136 2.71 12.88 26.28
CA ILE A 136 3.27 12.46 25.00
C ILE A 136 4.62 13.17 24.81
N PRO A 137 5.66 12.77 25.58
CA PRO A 137 6.91 13.53 25.67
C PRO A 137 7.74 13.53 24.38
N PHE A 138 7.42 12.65 23.44
CA PHE A 138 8.06 12.50 22.12
C PHE A 138 7.28 13.21 20.99
N ALA A 139 6.36 14.10 21.35
CA ALA A 139 5.62 14.96 20.43
C ALA A 139 5.87 16.44 20.70
N ILE A 140 5.64 17.27 19.69
CA ILE A 140 5.50 18.72 19.83
C ILE A 140 4.02 19.09 19.75
N ALA A 141 3.62 20.14 20.45
CA ALA A 141 2.24 20.60 20.44
C ALA A 141 2.06 21.71 19.40
N LEU A 142 1.01 21.60 18.59
CA LEU A 142 0.57 22.64 17.68
C LEU A 142 -0.60 23.42 18.28
N PRO A 143 -0.73 24.72 17.96
CA PRO A 143 -1.88 25.51 18.40
C PRO A 143 -3.17 24.87 17.90
N CYS A 144 -4.17 24.76 18.76
CA CYS A 144 -5.50 24.26 18.36
C CYS A 144 -6.70 24.86 19.14
N PRO A 145 -6.62 26.11 19.65
CA PRO A 145 -7.71 26.65 20.46
C PRO A 145 -9.00 26.73 19.65
N GLY A 146 -10.09 26.23 20.24
CA GLY A 146 -11.44 26.32 19.70
C GLY A 146 -11.86 25.17 18.77
N TRP A 147 -10.96 24.25 18.42
CA TRP A 147 -11.30 23.14 17.51
C TRP A 147 -10.74 21.78 17.92
N ALA A 148 -9.74 21.68 18.80
CA ALA A 148 -9.32 20.41 19.41
C ALA A 148 -8.98 20.59 20.90
N ARG A 149 -8.94 19.49 21.66
CA ARG A 149 -8.44 19.46 23.05
C ARG A 149 -6.91 19.58 23.10
N SER A 150 -6.25 18.90 22.16
CA SER A 150 -4.81 18.98 21.96
C SER A 150 -4.48 18.56 20.53
N PHE A 151 -3.34 19.05 20.03
CA PHE A 151 -2.79 18.63 18.74
C PHE A 151 -1.31 18.29 18.91
N SER A 152 -1.00 17.00 18.93
CA SER A 152 0.36 16.47 19.03
C SER A 152 0.87 16.08 17.65
N LEU A 153 2.02 16.62 17.26
CA LEU A 153 2.75 16.25 16.06
C LEU A 153 3.99 15.43 16.44
N ILE A 154 4.12 14.27 15.82
CA ILE A 154 5.25 13.35 15.94
C ILE A 154 5.94 13.27 14.58
N ASN A 155 7.25 13.44 14.54
CA ASN A 155 8.04 13.27 13.32
C ASN A 155 9.41 12.66 13.64
N ALA A 156 10.24 12.42 12.63
CA ALA A 156 11.57 11.86 12.81
C ALA A 156 12.41 12.63 13.84
N GLY A 157 12.35 13.97 13.81
CA GLY A 157 13.08 14.83 14.74
C GLY A 157 12.62 14.67 16.19
N THR A 158 11.30 14.55 16.43
CA THR A 158 10.76 14.43 17.79
C THR A 158 10.99 13.05 18.39
N ILE A 159 11.02 11.98 17.58
CA ILE A 159 11.21 10.62 18.10
C ILE A 159 12.68 10.22 18.23
N ASN A 160 13.59 10.85 17.49
CA ASN A 160 15.01 10.48 17.44
C ASN A 160 15.64 10.34 18.85
N PRO A 161 15.42 11.25 19.82
CA PRO A 161 15.97 11.13 21.17
C PRO A 161 15.41 9.95 21.98
N HIS A 162 14.34 9.32 21.51
CA HIS A 162 13.64 8.24 22.22
C HIS A 162 13.93 6.85 21.63
N LEU A 163 14.71 6.76 20.55
CA LEU A 163 14.99 5.51 19.84
C LEU A 163 15.94 4.58 20.59
N ASP A 164 16.69 5.10 21.56
CA ASP A 164 17.61 4.32 22.39
C ASP A 164 16.90 3.54 23.52
N THR A 165 15.62 3.83 23.78
CA THR A 165 14.84 3.14 24.81
C THR A 165 14.46 1.72 24.39
N GLN A 166 14.55 0.75 25.31
CA GLN A 166 14.25 -0.66 25.02
C GLN A 166 13.38 -1.28 26.13
N PRO A 167 12.12 -1.69 25.84
CA PRO A 167 11.42 -1.51 24.57
C PRO A 167 11.09 -0.04 24.27
N LEU A 168 10.76 0.28 23.02
CA LEU A 168 10.29 1.63 22.67
C LEU A 168 8.92 1.88 23.30
N ALA A 169 8.62 3.15 23.61
CA ALA A 169 7.25 3.54 23.91
C ALA A 169 6.34 3.17 22.72
N PRO A 170 5.13 2.61 22.92
CA PRO A 170 4.35 2.05 21.82
C PRO A 170 4.05 3.03 20.67
N LEU A 171 3.71 4.28 20.99
CA LEU A 171 3.45 5.29 19.97
C LEU A 171 4.73 5.76 19.25
N VAL A 172 5.89 5.71 19.91
CA VAL A 172 7.20 5.91 19.27
C VAL A 172 7.49 4.78 18.29
N ALA A 173 7.24 3.52 18.68
CA ALA A 173 7.41 2.38 17.78
C ALA A 173 6.50 2.45 16.55
N ILE A 174 5.23 2.85 16.72
CA ILE A 174 4.28 3.08 15.62
C ILE A 174 4.77 4.20 14.70
N ALA A 175 5.18 5.34 15.25
CA ALA A 175 5.71 6.45 14.46
C ALA A 175 6.98 6.05 13.71
N HIS A 176 7.92 5.39 14.38
CA HIS A 176 9.16 4.90 13.80
C HIS A 176 8.91 3.93 12.64
N PHE A 177 7.95 3.00 12.78
CA PHE A 177 7.53 2.09 11.72
C PHE A 177 7.05 2.84 10.47
N PHE A 178 6.23 3.88 10.62
CA PHE A 178 5.76 4.68 9.48
C PHE A 178 6.82 5.61 8.91
N ILE A 179 7.74 6.13 9.73
CA ILE A 179 8.81 7.04 9.33
C ILE A 179 9.89 6.30 8.53
N GLU A 180 10.36 5.12 8.97
CA GLU A 180 11.42 4.42 8.25
C GLU A 180 10.96 3.83 6.90
N GLN A 181 9.65 3.62 6.73
CA GLN A 181 9.01 3.09 5.52
C GLN A 181 9.64 1.79 4.97
N LYS A 182 10.27 0.99 5.84
CA LYS A 182 10.94 -0.25 5.44
C LYS A 182 9.91 -1.31 5.08
N THR A 183 10.18 -2.06 4.01
CA THR A 183 9.25 -3.08 3.51
C THR A 183 9.40 -4.43 4.19
N SER A 184 10.45 -4.64 4.98
CA SER A 184 10.65 -5.89 5.72
C SER A 184 11.21 -5.63 7.11
N LEU A 185 10.83 -6.51 8.04
CA LEU A 185 11.26 -6.42 9.43
C LEU A 185 12.79 -6.47 9.56
N ILE A 186 13.47 -7.31 8.76
CA ILE A 186 14.94 -7.41 8.79
C ILE A 186 15.66 -6.09 8.45
N SER A 187 15.00 -5.21 7.70
CA SER A 187 15.54 -3.92 7.27
C SER A 187 15.23 -2.76 8.21
N MET A 188 14.45 -3.01 9.28
CA MET A 188 14.18 -2.04 10.34
C MET A 188 15.36 -1.95 11.31
N THR A 189 15.68 -0.73 11.75
CA THR A 189 16.74 -0.51 12.76
C THR A 189 16.39 -1.14 14.12
N ARG A 190 15.11 -1.05 14.51
CA ARG A 190 14.58 -1.54 15.80
C ARG A 190 13.73 -2.81 15.63
N ARG A 191 14.22 -3.76 14.83
CA ARG A 191 13.49 -5.00 14.46
C ARG A 191 13.20 -5.93 15.65
N ASP A 192 13.91 -5.77 16.74
CA ASP A 192 13.75 -6.48 18.01
C ASP A 192 12.59 -5.93 18.86
N ASP A 193 12.09 -4.73 18.54
CA ASP A 193 10.98 -4.12 19.29
C ASP A 193 9.67 -4.91 19.08
N PRO A 194 8.97 -5.28 20.18
CA PRO A 194 7.77 -6.11 20.09
C PRO A 194 6.60 -5.42 19.37
N THR A 195 6.50 -4.09 19.45
CA THR A 195 5.45 -3.35 18.75
C THR A 195 5.72 -3.32 17.25
N ILE A 196 6.97 -3.09 16.84
CA ILE A 196 7.38 -3.14 15.43
C ILE A 196 7.15 -4.53 14.83
N GLN A 197 7.51 -5.59 15.55
CA GLN A 197 7.25 -6.96 15.11
C GLN A 197 5.75 -7.22 14.92
N LYS A 198 4.92 -6.75 15.85
CA LYS A 198 3.46 -6.87 15.76
C LYS A 198 2.88 -6.08 14.58
N LEU A 199 3.38 -4.88 14.29
CA LEU A 199 2.97 -4.10 13.13
C LEU A 199 3.28 -4.84 11.81
N PHE A 200 4.48 -5.45 11.70
CA PHE A 200 4.81 -6.29 10.54
C PHE A 200 3.95 -7.56 10.46
N PHE A 201 3.64 -8.17 11.60
CA PHE A 201 2.72 -9.31 11.66
C PHE A 201 1.34 -8.94 11.09
N TYR A 202 0.75 -7.83 11.52
CA TYR A 202 -0.53 -7.38 10.98
C TYR A 202 -0.45 -6.98 9.52
N ALA A 203 0.61 -6.29 9.10
CA ALA A 203 0.86 -5.98 7.71
C ALA A 203 0.90 -7.27 6.85
N LYS A 204 1.55 -8.33 7.34
CA LYS A 204 1.55 -9.64 6.68
C LYS A 204 0.17 -10.28 6.64
N GLU A 205 -0.59 -10.20 7.73
CA GLU A 205 -1.94 -10.75 7.80
C GLU A 205 -2.90 -10.06 6.81
N ILE A 206 -2.76 -8.75 6.65
CA ILE A 206 -3.60 -7.92 5.78
C ILE A 206 -3.20 -8.09 4.30
N PHE A 207 -1.90 -8.01 3.99
CA PHE A 207 -1.41 -7.91 2.60
C PHE A 207 -0.76 -9.20 2.07
N GLY A 208 -0.50 -10.19 2.92
CA GLY A 208 0.30 -11.37 2.57
C GLY A 208 -0.30 -12.19 1.43
N THR A 209 -1.62 -12.34 1.40
CA THR A 209 -2.31 -13.10 0.34
C THR A 209 -2.17 -12.44 -1.02
N ASP A 210 -2.25 -11.11 -1.08
CA ASP A 210 -2.15 -10.36 -2.35
C ASP A 210 -0.70 -10.28 -2.84
N ILE A 211 0.25 -10.20 -1.91
CA ILE A 211 1.68 -10.31 -2.21
C ILE A 211 1.98 -11.70 -2.78
N GLN A 212 1.48 -12.77 -2.15
CA GLN A 212 1.70 -14.13 -2.63
C GLN A 212 1.09 -14.38 -4.02
N LYS A 213 -0.10 -13.84 -4.30
CA LYS A 213 -0.69 -13.89 -5.64
C LYS A 213 0.18 -13.16 -6.66
N TYR A 214 0.68 -11.99 -6.33
CA TYR A 214 1.56 -11.22 -7.20
C TYR A 214 2.88 -11.94 -7.46
N GLU A 215 3.51 -12.49 -6.42
CA GLU A 215 4.73 -13.29 -6.52
C GLU A 215 4.53 -14.51 -7.44
N ASN A 216 3.42 -15.24 -7.29
CA ASN A 216 3.10 -16.37 -8.16
C ASN A 216 2.95 -15.96 -9.64
N VAL A 217 2.35 -14.78 -9.91
CA VAL A 217 2.22 -14.25 -11.28
C VAL A 217 3.59 -13.87 -11.84
N VAL A 218 4.43 -13.20 -11.05
CA VAL A 218 5.81 -12.85 -11.45
C VAL A 218 6.64 -14.11 -11.70
N GLU A 219 6.50 -15.15 -10.88
CA GLU A 219 7.17 -16.43 -11.08
C GLU A 219 6.69 -17.14 -12.35
N THR A 220 5.37 -17.17 -12.60
CA THR A 220 4.79 -17.72 -13.84
C THR A 220 5.29 -16.97 -15.07
N PHE A 221 5.39 -15.64 -14.98
CA PHE A 221 5.92 -14.80 -16.05
C PHE A 221 7.41 -15.05 -16.29
N ASN A 222 8.20 -15.17 -15.21
CA ASN A 222 9.61 -15.58 -15.27
C ASN A 222 9.80 -16.92 -15.98
N GLN A 223 9.00 -17.91 -15.62
CA GLN A 223 9.05 -19.23 -16.23
C GLN A 223 8.69 -19.16 -17.72
N SER A 224 7.65 -18.41 -18.07
CA SER A 224 7.25 -18.18 -19.47
C SER A 224 8.36 -17.52 -20.29
N CYS A 225 8.98 -16.45 -19.78
CA CYS A 225 10.10 -15.79 -20.44
C CYS A 225 11.31 -16.74 -20.61
N THR A 226 11.59 -17.56 -19.59
CA THR A 226 12.69 -18.53 -19.64
C THR A 226 12.43 -19.62 -20.68
N GLN A 227 11.22 -20.20 -20.69
CA GLN A 227 10.80 -21.19 -21.67
C GLN A 227 10.83 -20.64 -23.09
N MET A 228 10.36 -19.40 -23.30
CA MET A 228 10.37 -18.76 -24.61
C MET A 228 11.79 -18.53 -25.13
N LYS A 229 12.72 -18.10 -24.28
CA LYS A 229 14.15 -18.02 -24.65
C LYS A 229 14.69 -19.38 -25.06
N GLN A 230 14.43 -20.43 -24.28
CA GLN A 230 14.88 -21.78 -24.60
C GLN A 230 14.31 -22.29 -25.94
N GLN A 231 13.04 -22.04 -26.22
CA GLN A 231 12.41 -22.46 -27.48
C GLN A 231 12.97 -21.69 -28.68
N LEU A 232 13.19 -20.37 -28.55
CA LEU A 232 13.81 -19.57 -29.61
C LEU A 232 15.26 -20.01 -29.88
N SER A 233 16.05 -20.27 -28.84
CA SER A 233 17.41 -20.80 -28.99
C SER A 233 17.43 -22.19 -29.62
N LYS A 234 16.50 -23.08 -29.25
CA LYS A 234 16.35 -24.40 -29.89
C LYS A 234 15.96 -24.26 -31.37
N ALA A 235 14.98 -23.41 -31.68
CA ALA A 235 14.58 -23.15 -33.05
C ALA A 235 15.75 -22.64 -33.88
N GLN A 236 16.59 -21.76 -33.31
CA GLN A 236 17.80 -21.26 -33.96
C GLN A 236 18.80 -22.38 -34.24
N GLN A 237 19.00 -23.30 -33.30
CA GLN A 237 19.89 -24.45 -33.46
C GLN A 237 19.39 -25.43 -34.54
N THR A 238 18.09 -25.75 -34.55
CA THR A 238 17.47 -26.62 -35.57
C THR A 238 17.49 -25.98 -36.97
N LEU A 239 17.39 -24.65 -37.06
CA LEU A 239 17.49 -23.91 -38.33
C LEU A 239 18.86 -24.07 -39.02
N VAL A 240 19.92 -24.31 -38.26
CA VAL A 240 21.26 -24.56 -38.79
C VAL A 240 21.34 -25.92 -39.49
N GLU A 241 20.49 -26.87 -39.09
CA GLU A 241 20.51 -28.26 -39.56
C GLU A 241 19.59 -28.46 -40.79
N ASP A 242 18.40 -27.82 -40.84
CA ASP A 242 17.34 -28.21 -41.80
C ASP A 242 17.07 -27.27 -43.00
N VAL A 243 17.65 -26.06 -43.07
CA VAL A 243 17.27 -25.08 -44.11
C VAL A 243 18.30 -24.98 -45.24
N MET A 244 18.01 -25.53 -46.43
CA MET A 244 18.93 -25.53 -47.58
C MET A 244 19.23 -24.15 -48.19
N ASP A 245 18.32 -23.17 -48.07
CA ASP A 245 18.52 -21.80 -48.57
C ASP A 245 19.20 -20.91 -47.52
N ILE A 246 20.43 -20.49 -47.82
CA ILE A 246 21.28 -19.64 -46.99
C ILE A 246 20.61 -18.30 -46.65
N ASN A 247 19.87 -17.70 -47.60
CA ASN A 247 19.25 -16.39 -47.40
C ASN A 247 18.03 -16.46 -46.50
N GLN A 248 17.20 -17.50 -46.63
CA GLN A 248 16.07 -17.75 -45.73
C GLN A 248 16.56 -18.11 -44.32
N ARG A 249 17.61 -18.95 -44.21
CA ARG A 249 18.22 -19.30 -42.92
C ARG A 249 18.72 -18.06 -42.18
N LYS A 250 19.41 -17.14 -42.87
CA LYS A 250 19.91 -15.90 -42.29
C LYS A 250 18.78 -14.97 -41.81
N ARG A 251 17.72 -14.82 -42.62
CA ARG A 251 16.55 -14.01 -42.24
C ARG A 251 15.82 -14.58 -41.04
N THR A 252 15.59 -15.89 -41.00
CA THR A 252 14.88 -16.52 -39.89
C THR A 252 15.71 -16.51 -38.60
N ALA A 253 17.02 -16.72 -38.68
CA ALA A 253 17.92 -16.59 -37.53
C ALA A 253 17.90 -15.16 -36.95
N GLN A 254 17.86 -14.14 -37.82
CA GLN A 254 17.81 -12.74 -37.39
C GLN A 254 16.49 -12.41 -36.68
N VAL A 255 15.35 -12.93 -37.15
CA VAL A 255 14.05 -12.78 -36.47
C VAL A 255 14.04 -13.44 -35.08
N LEU A 256 14.72 -14.58 -34.93
CA LEU A 256 14.85 -15.26 -33.63
C LEU A 256 15.74 -14.46 -32.66
N ASP A 257 16.86 -13.90 -33.15
CA ASP A 257 17.73 -13.02 -32.36
C ASP A 257 16.98 -11.76 -31.90
N ASP A 258 16.21 -11.14 -32.78
CA ASP A 258 15.37 -9.99 -32.43
C ASP A 258 14.34 -10.35 -31.35
N GLY A 259 13.74 -11.54 -31.45
CA GLY A 259 12.85 -12.10 -30.43
C GLY A 259 13.54 -12.32 -29.08
N LEU A 260 14.77 -12.85 -29.08
CA LEU A 260 15.56 -13.04 -27.86
C LEU A 260 15.94 -11.70 -27.22
N LEU A 261 16.36 -10.72 -28.02
CA LEU A 261 16.67 -9.37 -27.56
C LEU A 261 15.43 -8.70 -26.94
N PHE A 262 14.27 -8.82 -27.58
CA PHE A 262 13.01 -8.28 -27.05
C PHE A 262 12.66 -8.90 -25.69
N ILE A 263 12.74 -10.23 -25.55
CA ILE A 263 12.46 -10.90 -24.26
C ILE A 263 13.50 -10.50 -23.21
N ASN A 264 14.76 -10.31 -23.58
CA ASN A 264 15.80 -9.84 -22.66
C ASN A 264 15.52 -8.43 -22.14
N GLU A 265 15.11 -7.50 -23.01
CA GLU A 265 14.74 -6.14 -22.62
C GLU A 265 13.49 -6.14 -21.72
N ILE A 266 12.48 -6.96 -22.01
CA ILE A 266 11.32 -7.15 -21.13
C ILE A 266 11.75 -7.72 -19.77
N SER A 267 12.58 -8.75 -19.76
CA SER A 267 13.07 -9.38 -18.52
C SER A 267 13.80 -8.37 -17.63
N LYS A 268 14.64 -7.53 -18.26
CA LYS A 268 15.42 -6.47 -17.59
C LYS A 268 14.53 -5.36 -17.06
N LYS A 269 13.58 -4.88 -17.86
CA LYS A 269 12.60 -3.85 -17.47
C LYS A 269 11.79 -4.27 -16.24
N HIS A 270 11.48 -5.57 -16.12
CA HIS A 270 10.69 -6.12 -15.01
C HIS A 270 11.52 -6.71 -13.86
N ARG A 271 12.86 -6.51 -13.84
CA ARG A 271 13.78 -6.99 -12.78
C ARG A 271 13.65 -8.49 -12.48
N LEU A 272 13.50 -9.27 -13.54
CA LEU A 272 13.38 -10.72 -13.48
C LEU A 272 14.77 -11.35 -13.27
N ASN A 273 14.89 -12.28 -12.32
CA ASN A 273 16.14 -13.01 -12.07
C ASN A 273 16.36 -14.06 -13.17
N THR A 274 17.07 -13.71 -14.23
CA THR A 274 17.65 -14.69 -15.14
C THR A 274 19.01 -15.14 -14.61
N HIS A 275 19.01 -16.16 -13.76
CA HIS A 275 20.21 -16.98 -13.60
C HIS A 275 20.21 -18.05 -14.69
N GLN A 276 20.98 -17.81 -15.76
CA GLN A 276 21.63 -18.90 -16.47
C GLN A 276 23.00 -18.46 -17.01
N THR A 277 23.98 -19.22 -16.57
CA THR A 277 25.41 -19.21 -16.82
C THR A 277 25.70 -19.62 -18.27
N VAL A 278 26.27 -18.74 -19.08
CA VAL A 278 27.28 -19.09 -20.09
C VAL A 278 28.20 -17.88 -20.31
N ALA A 279 29.50 -18.14 -20.39
CA ALA A 279 30.60 -17.18 -20.39
C ALA A 279 30.81 -16.46 -21.75
N SER A 280 31.28 -15.20 -21.66
CA SER A 280 32.07 -14.40 -22.64
C SER A 280 31.43 -14.14 -24.02
N SER A 281 31.49 -12.97 -24.67
CA SER A 281 32.56 -11.98 -24.76
C SER A 281 32.04 -10.62 -25.28
N SER A 282 32.81 -9.58 -24.95
CA SER A 282 32.70 -8.18 -25.37
C SER A 282 32.54 -7.93 -26.87
N SER A 283 31.69 -6.97 -27.25
CA SER A 283 32.09 -5.89 -28.17
C SER A 283 31.16 -4.68 -28.08
N SER A 284 31.79 -3.51 -28.09
CA SER A 284 31.21 -2.18 -28.09
C SER A 284 30.83 -1.74 -29.50
N SER A 285 29.63 -1.18 -29.68
CA SER A 285 29.32 -0.32 -30.83
C SER A 285 28.32 0.78 -30.47
N LYS A 286 28.70 2.02 -30.78
CA LYS A 286 27.87 3.21 -30.67
C LYS A 286 26.82 3.26 -31.79
N SER A 287 25.67 3.85 -31.45
CA SER A 287 25.07 5.01 -32.12
C SER A 287 23.68 4.87 -32.78
N LYS A 288 22.95 5.97 -32.58
CA LYS A 288 21.88 6.60 -33.38
C LYS A 288 20.44 6.12 -33.18
N GLN A 289 19.70 7.05 -32.57
CA GLN A 289 18.26 7.24 -32.71
C GLN A 289 17.85 7.30 -34.19
N ALA A 290 16.76 6.62 -34.52
CA ALA A 290 15.83 7.08 -35.54
C ALA A 290 14.42 6.88 -34.99
N ALA A 291 13.64 7.96 -35.04
CA ALA A 291 12.22 7.96 -34.71
C ALA A 291 11.46 7.29 -35.84
N THR A 292 10.63 6.29 -35.50
CA THR A 292 9.55 5.83 -36.37
C THR A 292 8.36 5.47 -35.50
N THR A 293 7.33 6.31 -35.63
CA THR A 293 5.95 6.05 -35.22
C THR A 293 5.48 4.73 -35.81
N ASN A 294 5.14 3.76 -34.96
CA ASN A 294 4.24 2.68 -35.34
C ASN A 294 3.42 2.24 -34.12
N THR A 295 2.12 2.17 -34.36
CA THR A 295 1.02 1.84 -33.46
C THR A 295 1.29 0.61 -32.60
N ASP A 296 1.22 0.80 -31.29
CA ASP A 296 1.14 -0.26 -30.28
C ASP A 296 -0.13 -1.10 -30.53
N VAL A 297 0.05 -2.25 -31.18
CA VAL A 297 -0.93 -3.34 -31.13
C VAL A 297 -0.30 -4.44 -30.28
N LEU A 298 -0.41 -4.27 -28.96
CA LEU A 298 -0.13 -5.35 -28.02
C LEU A 298 -1.21 -6.44 -28.17
N PRO A 299 -0.84 -7.72 -28.00
CA PRO A 299 -1.83 -8.79 -27.91
C PRO A 299 -2.72 -8.53 -26.69
N VAL A 300 -4.03 -8.58 -26.91
CA VAL A 300 -5.04 -8.53 -25.85
C VAL A 300 -4.83 -9.73 -24.95
N ILE A 301 -4.15 -9.50 -23.82
CA ILE A 301 -4.13 -10.45 -22.71
C ILE A 301 -5.58 -10.66 -22.31
N GLU A 302 -6.05 -11.90 -22.36
CA GLU A 302 -7.36 -12.31 -21.87
C GLU A 302 -7.45 -11.96 -20.38
N ARG A 303 -7.93 -10.75 -20.09
CA ARG A 303 -8.22 -10.29 -18.73
C ARG A 303 -9.37 -11.17 -18.24
N LYS A 304 -9.08 -12.16 -17.38
CA LYS A 304 -10.09 -12.68 -16.45
C LYS A 304 -10.85 -11.48 -15.92
N ASN A 305 -12.15 -11.42 -16.22
CA ASN A 305 -12.93 -10.18 -16.16
C ASN A 305 -12.80 -9.53 -14.78
N LEU A 306 -11.92 -8.53 -14.68
CA LEU A 306 -11.53 -7.90 -13.41
C LEU A 306 -12.74 -7.32 -12.68
N ASN A 307 -13.77 -6.94 -13.45
CA ASN A 307 -15.08 -6.52 -12.92
C ASN A 307 -15.72 -7.64 -12.07
N TRP A 308 -15.70 -8.89 -12.53
CA TRP A 308 -16.33 -10.01 -11.81
C TRP A 308 -15.50 -10.51 -10.64
N THR A 309 -14.17 -10.45 -10.74
CA THR A 309 -13.29 -10.72 -9.60
C THR A 309 -13.56 -9.71 -8.47
N PHE A 310 -13.71 -8.43 -8.81
CA PHE A 310 -14.05 -7.38 -7.84
C PHE A 310 -15.44 -7.57 -7.23
N VAL A 311 -16.46 -7.88 -8.05
CA VAL A 311 -17.83 -8.17 -7.54
C VAL A 311 -17.85 -9.37 -6.59
N ASN A 312 -17.12 -10.45 -6.92
CA ASN A 312 -17.03 -11.64 -6.06
C ASN A 312 -16.36 -11.33 -4.72
N SER A 313 -15.27 -10.56 -4.73
CA SER A 313 -14.57 -10.12 -3.51
C SER A 313 -15.47 -9.23 -2.65
N TRP A 314 -16.17 -8.28 -3.27
CA TRP A 314 -17.10 -7.41 -2.57
C TRP A 314 -18.24 -8.20 -1.92
N ARG A 315 -18.77 -9.20 -2.62
CA ARG A 315 -19.85 -10.06 -2.13
C ARG A 315 -19.41 -10.97 -0.99
N SER A 316 -18.17 -11.47 -0.97
CA SER A 316 -17.68 -12.26 0.18
C SER A 316 -17.53 -11.42 1.44
N HIS A 317 -17.29 -10.12 1.31
CA HIS A 317 -17.15 -9.20 2.44
C HIS A 317 -18.46 -8.62 2.96
N PHE A 318 -19.43 -8.34 2.09
CA PHE A 318 -20.68 -7.65 2.45
C PHE A 318 -21.95 -8.51 2.32
N GLY A 319 -21.82 -9.77 1.89
CA GLY A 319 -22.94 -10.69 1.71
C GLY A 319 -23.75 -10.45 0.43
N ASP A 320 -24.82 -11.22 0.28
CA ASP A 320 -25.66 -11.24 -0.93
C ASP A 320 -26.55 -9.99 -1.08
N GLU A 321 -26.83 -9.31 0.03
CA GLU A 321 -27.57 -8.04 0.09
C GLU A 321 -26.66 -6.80 0.00
N MET A 322 -25.53 -6.92 -0.69
CA MET A 322 -24.61 -5.80 -0.88
C MET A 322 -25.22 -4.64 -1.70
N ASP A 323 -24.85 -3.41 -1.31
CA ASP A 323 -25.23 -2.19 -2.04
C ASP A 323 -24.49 -2.09 -3.38
N TRP A 324 -25.21 -2.39 -4.46
CA TRP A 324 -24.71 -2.32 -5.83
C TRP A 324 -24.34 -0.91 -6.28
N GLN A 325 -24.98 0.12 -5.72
CA GLN A 325 -24.66 1.51 -6.05
C GLN A 325 -23.30 1.88 -5.46
N LYS A 326 -23.05 1.49 -4.21
CA LYS A 326 -21.76 1.69 -3.56
C LYS A 326 -20.63 0.90 -4.24
N LEU A 327 -20.88 -0.37 -4.58
CA LEU A 327 -19.95 -1.20 -5.33
C LEU A 327 -19.61 -0.58 -6.69
N TYR A 328 -20.60 -0.09 -7.43
CA TYR A 328 -20.41 0.53 -8.74
C TYR A 328 -19.53 1.78 -8.67
N ASN A 329 -19.81 2.67 -7.72
CA ASN A 329 -19.04 3.90 -7.53
C ASN A 329 -17.57 3.57 -7.18
N VAL A 330 -17.35 2.69 -6.21
CA VAL A 330 -15.98 2.30 -5.82
C VAL A 330 -15.26 1.59 -6.95
N GLY A 331 -15.95 0.74 -7.73
CA GLY A 331 -15.38 0.11 -8.90
C GLY A 331 -14.98 1.12 -9.98
N LYS A 332 -15.81 2.13 -10.27
CA LYS A 332 -15.48 3.22 -11.20
C LYS A 332 -14.24 3.99 -10.76
N ASP A 333 -14.13 4.28 -9.46
CA ASP A 333 -13.00 5.04 -8.91
C ASP A 333 -11.66 4.30 -9.05
N ILE A 334 -11.68 2.96 -9.12
CA ILE A 334 -10.49 2.12 -9.33
C ILE A 334 -10.31 1.66 -10.79
N GLY A 335 -11.00 2.30 -11.74
CA GLY A 335 -10.89 2.00 -13.17
C GLY A 335 -11.59 0.69 -13.61
N LEU A 336 -12.51 0.18 -12.78
CA LEU A 336 -13.40 -0.92 -13.14
C LEU A 336 -14.75 -0.38 -13.63
N PHE A 337 -15.52 -1.25 -14.28
CA PHE A 337 -16.84 -0.94 -14.84
C PHE A 337 -16.87 0.21 -15.86
N GLU A 338 -15.76 0.49 -16.55
CA GLU A 338 -15.68 1.55 -17.56
C GLU A 338 -16.80 1.45 -18.61
N THR A 339 -17.11 0.23 -19.06
CA THR A 339 -18.13 -0.08 -20.07
C THR A 339 -19.58 -0.09 -19.55
N TYR A 340 -19.80 0.11 -18.25
CA TYR A 340 -21.15 0.08 -17.66
C TYR A 340 -21.61 1.49 -17.26
N SER A 341 -22.82 1.84 -17.69
CA SER A 341 -23.44 3.15 -17.44
C SER A 341 -24.15 3.26 -16.08
N SER A 342 -24.38 2.13 -15.37
CA SER A 342 -25.06 2.15 -14.08
C SER A 342 -24.78 0.89 -13.24
N ALA A 343 -25.02 1.01 -11.93
CA ALA A 343 -25.00 -0.11 -10.98
C ALA A 343 -25.97 -1.23 -11.38
N LYS A 344 -27.15 -0.90 -11.93
CA LYS A 344 -28.12 -1.87 -12.44
C LYS A 344 -27.57 -2.68 -13.62
N ALA A 345 -26.82 -2.03 -14.52
CA ALA A 345 -26.18 -2.71 -15.65
C ALA A 345 -25.10 -3.69 -15.18
N VAL A 346 -24.24 -3.28 -14.23
CA VAL A 346 -23.23 -4.16 -13.62
C VAL A 346 -23.86 -5.37 -12.95
N LYS A 347 -24.90 -5.14 -12.12
CA LYS A 347 -25.65 -6.21 -11.45
C LYS A 347 -26.20 -7.23 -12.45
N SER A 348 -26.88 -6.76 -13.47
CA SER A 348 -27.54 -7.61 -14.46
C SER A 348 -26.53 -8.43 -15.28
N SER A 349 -25.43 -7.81 -15.70
CA SER A 349 -24.36 -8.49 -16.45
C SER A 349 -23.58 -9.49 -15.60
N TYR A 350 -23.36 -9.21 -14.31
CA TYR A 350 -22.71 -10.15 -13.40
C TYR A 350 -23.53 -11.44 -13.23
N PHE A 351 -24.85 -11.33 -12.99
CA PHE A 351 -25.69 -12.51 -12.85
C PHE A 351 -25.85 -13.30 -14.15
N ARG A 352 -25.90 -12.62 -15.31
CA ARG A 352 -25.85 -13.29 -16.62
C ARG A 352 -24.56 -14.05 -16.86
N ALA A 353 -23.41 -13.47 -16.49
CA ALA A 353 -22.11 -14.13 -16.61
C ALA A 353 -22.02 -15.36 -15.68
N LYS A 354 -22.59 -15.28 -14.48
CA LYS A 354 -22.63 -16.39 -13.52
C LYS A 354 -23.54 -17.55 -13.97
N SER A 355 -24.65 -17.25 -14.66
CA SER A 355 -25.53 -18.29 -15.23
C SER A 355 -24.95 -19.00 -16.46
N GLN A 356 -23.93 -18.42 -17.11
CA GLN A 356 -23.24 -19.02 -18.27
C GLN A 356 -21.98 -19.81 -17.89
N SER A 357 -21.58 -19.74 -16.61
CA SER A 357 -20.38 -20.41 -16.06
C SER A 357 -20.72 -21.60 -15.14
N ASN A 358 -22.02 -21.89 -15.00
CA ASN A 358 -22.57 -23.17 -14.55
C ASN A 358 -23.12 -23.90 -15.77
#